data_AF-A0A1M5TI44-F1
#
_entry.id   AF-A0A1M5TI44-F1
#
_cell.length_a   1.000
_cell.length_b   1.000
_cell.length_c   1.000
_cell.angle_alpha   90.00
_cell.angle_beta   90.00
_cell.angle_gamma   90.00
#
_symmetry.space_group_name_H-M   'P 1'
#
loop_
_entity.id
_entity.type
_entity.pdbx_description
1 polymer ?
#
loop_
_entity_poly.entity_id
_entity_poly.type
_entity_poly.pdbx_seq_one_letter_code
_entity_poly.pdbx_strand_id
1 'polypeptide(L)'
;MFGETPISARPRRGGIPRASTGCTIIKLHALLEREDERAVLPIIGVILMVAITVILAAVVSSFVFGIGGQVQPSSPNANFQFDYSDAGGGTYNVTARHTGGDTIPQPETVKLLTPGGTDEFDGAVSAGSIATVTGVDAGATVRVIWVSANGEDSAVLASGTTPS
;
A
#
# COMPACT_ATOMS: atom_id res chain seq x y z
N MET A 1 62.39 -75.69 21.79
CA MET A 1 63.16 -76.87 21.33
C MET A 1 62.20 -77.73 20.53
N PHE A 2 62.56 -78.00 19.27
CA PHE A 2 61.82 -78.77 18.24
C PHE A 2 60.53 -78.13 17.71
N GLY A 3 60.26 -78.03 16.39
CA GLY A 3 61.00 -78.53 15.24
C GLY A 3 60.43 -77.97 13.93
N GLU A 4 61.33 -77.91 12.96
CA GLU A 4 61.24 -77.62 11.51
C GLU A 4 60.24 -78.53 10.76
N THR A 5 59.78 -78.37 9.51
CA THR A 5 59.77 -77.40 8.38
C THR A 5 58.78 -77.99 7.32
N PRO A 6 58.81 -77.77 5.97
CA PRO A 6 57.63 -77.37 5.20
C PRO A 6 57.18 -78.46 4.18
N ILE A 7 55.97 -78.36 3.62
CA ILE A 7 55.58 -79.10 2.41
C ILE A 7 54.75 -78.18 1.50
N SER A 8 55.33 -77.72 0.40
CA SER A 8 55.31 -78.36 -0.93
C SER A 8 54.10 -77.91 -1.75
N ALA A 9 54.35 -76.91 -2.59
CA ALA A 9 53.45 -76.44 -3.62
C ALA A 9 53.22 -77.53 -4.69
N ARG A 10 51.97 -77.69 -5.13
CA ARG A 10 51.64 -78.31 -6.43
C ARG A 10 50.87 -77.29 -7.27
N PRO A 11 51.19 -77.10 -8.56
CA PRO A 11 50.34 -76.37 -9.48
C PRO A 11 49.35 -77.33 -10.14
N ARG A 12 48.07 -76.96 -10.27
CA ARG A 12 47.19 -77.57 -11.28
C ARG A 12 46.37 -76.53 -12.03
N ARG A 13 46.62 -76.59 -13.34
CA ARG A 13 45.94 -75.99 -14.48
C ARG A 13 44.43 -75.79 -14.35
N GLY A 14 44.00 -74.59 -14.71
CA GLY A 14 42.98 -74.28 -15.72
C GLY A 14 41.81 -75.24 -15.92
N GLY A 15 40.62 -74.73 -15.59
CA GLY A 15 39.33 -75.22 -16.06
C GLY A 15 38.25 -74.15 -15.86
N ILE A 16 37.99 -73.35 -16.89
CA ILE A 16 36.72 -72.63 -17.11
C ILE A 16 35.76 -73.74 -17.64
N PRO A 17 34.47 -73.91 -17.23
CA PRO A 17 33.45 -72.85 -17.18
C PRO A 17 32.29 -73.04 -16.18
N ARG A 18 31.46 -72.00 -16.02
CA ARG A 18 29.99 -72.06 -16.29
C ARG A 18 29.37 -70.68 -16.05
N ALA A 19 28.90 -70.09 -17.14
CA ALA A 19 27.97 -68.97 -17.09
C ALA A 19 26.72 -69.42 -16.31
N SER A 20 26.54 -68.88 -15.11
CA SER A 20 25.34 -69.06 -14.31
C SER A 20 24.23 -68.21 -14.91
N THR A 21 23.33 -68.87 -15.62
CA THR A 21 21.99 -68.40 -15.98
C THR A 21 21.24 -67.99 -14.71
N GLY A 22 21.35 -66.72 -14.33
CA GLY A 22 20.74 -66.18 -13.12
C GLY A 22 20.76 -64.65 -13.08
N CYS A 23 20.80 -64.02 -14.25
CA CYS A 23 20.59 -62.59 -14.41
C CYS A 23 19.15 -62.40 -14.88
N THR A 24 18.22 -62.04 -13.99
CA THR A 24 17.05 -61.21 -14.41
C THR A 24 16.24 -60.58 -13.28
N ILE A 25 16.33 -61.02 -12.01
CA ILE A 25 15.47 -60.46 -10.94
C ILE A 25 16.13 -59.32 -10.13
N ILE A 26 17.46 -59.22 -10.08
CA ILE A 26 18.16 -58.16 -9.30
C ILE A 26 18.35 -56.86 -10.12
N LYS A 27 18.12 -56.88 -11.44
CA LYS A 27 18.35 -55.72 -12.33
C LYS A 27 17.17 -54.74 -12.41
N LEU A 28 16.04 -55.03 -11.75
CA LEU A 28 14.83 -54.21 -11.82
C LEU A 28 14.68 -53.22 -10.65
N HIS A 29 15.24 -53.51 -9.48
CA HIS A 29 15.21 -52.58 -8.33
C HIS A 29 16.16 -51.38 -8.50
N ALA A 30 17.19 -51.51 -9.35
CA ALA A 30 18.21 -50.48 -9.58
C ALA A 30 17.86 -49.46 -10.68
N LEU A 31 16.63 -49.47 -11.21
CA LEU A 31 16.19 -48.53 -12.26
C LEU A 31 15.16 -47.49 -11.78
N LEU A 32 14.70 -47.56 -10.52
CA LEU A 32 13.94 -46.47 -9.88
C LEU A 32 14.76 -45.63 -8.90
N GLU A 33 16.04 -45.98 -8.69
CA GLU A 33 16.97 -45.24 -7.81
C GLU A 33 18.31 -44.96 -8.53
N ARG A 34 18.26 -44.42 -9.75
CA ARG A 34 19.43 -43.75 -10.35
C ARG A 34 19.59 -42.36 -9.70
N GLU A 35 20.41 -42.29 -8.66
CA GLU A 35 21.45 -41.30 -8.32
C GLU A 35 21.38 -39.80 -8.72
N ASP A 36 20.28 -39.21 -9.23
CA ASP A 36 20.28 -37.82 -9.72
C ASP A 36 19.35 -36.84 -8.97
N GLU A 37 18.86 -37.19 -7.77
CA GLU A 37 17.94 -36.31 -7.02
C GLU A 37 18.55 -35.68 -5.76
N ARG A 38 19.71 -36.16 -5.27
CA ARG A 38 20.25 -35.73 -3.96
C ARG A 38 21.04 -34.43 -3.95
N ALA A 39 21.17 -33.72 -5.07
CA ALA A 39 21.88 -32.43 -5.13
C ALA A 39 21.01 -31.24 -5.57
N VAL A 40 19.81 -31.48 -6.11
CA VAL A 40 18.96 -30.42 -6.67
C VAL A 40 17.80 -30.02 -5.74
N LEU A 41 17.47 -30.86 -4.76
CA LEU A 41 16.40 -30.60 -3.79
C LEU A 41 16.72 -29.48 -2.77
N PRO A 42 17.96 -29.30 -2.27
CA PRO A 42 18.28 -28.19 -1.36
C PRO A 42 18.15 -26.82 -2.04
N ILE A 43 18.56 -26.73 -3.31
CA ILE A 43 18.60 -25.47 -4.06
C ILE A 43 17.19 -25.07 -4.52
N ILE A 44 16.37 -26.03 -4.95
CA ILE A 44 14.97 -25.75 -5.29
C ILE A 44 14.19 -25.27 -4.05
N GLY A 45 14.47 -25.83 -2.87
CA GLY A 45 13.91 -25.35 -1.61
C GLY A 45 14.31 -23.91 -1.27
N VAL A 46 15.57 -23.55 -1.50
CA VAL A 46 16.06 -22.17 -1.29
C VAL A 46 15.41 -21.19 -2.26
N ILE A 47 15.31 -21.54 -3.54
CA ILE A 47 14.66 -20.67 -4.55
C ILE A 47 13.18 -20.46 -4.19
N LEU A 48 12.49 -21.53 -3.78
CA LEU A 48 11.08 -21.46 -3.37
C LEU A 48 10.88 -20.61 -2.10
N MET A 49 11.74 -20.79 -1.10
CA MET A 49 11.69 -20.01 0.14
C MET A 49 11.94 -18.51 -0.15
N VAL A 50 12.96 -18.20 -0.95
CA VAL A 50 13.28 -16.83 -1.34
C VAL A 50 12.12 -16.23 -2.14
N ALA A 51 11.56 -16.95 -3.11
CA ALA A 51 10.44 -16.48 -3.91
C ALA A 51 9.23 -16.07 -3.07
N ILE A 52 8.82 -16.90 -2.10
CA ILE A 52 7.67 -16.59 -1.24
C ILE A 52 7.97 -15.39 -0.35
N THR A 53 9.17 -15.29 0.23
CA THR A 53 9.54 -14.12 1.05
C THR A 53 9.58 -12.83 0.25
N VAL A 54 10.04 -12.87 -1.01
CA VAL A 54 10.05 -11.70 -1.91
C VAL A 54 8.63 -11.27 -2.25
N ILE A 55 7.73 -12.22 -2.54
CA ILE A 55 6.31 -11.92 -2.79
C ILE A 55 5.66 -11.32 -1.54
N LEU A 56 5.83 -11.95 -0.38
CA LEU A 56 5.26 -11.45 0.87
C LEU A 56 5.80 -10.07 1.25
N ALA A 57 7.10 -9.84 1.07
CA ALA A 57 7.72 -8.54 1.30
C ALA A 57 7.17 -7.48 0.35
N ALA A 58 7.03 -7.79 -0.94
CA ALA A 58 6.45 -6.86 -1.93
C ALA A 58 4.98 -6.54 -1.61
N VAL A 59 4.20 -7.55 -1.25
CA VAL A 59 2.78 -7.40 -0.93
C VAL A 59 2.59 -6.59 0.36
N VAL A 60 3.33 -6.88 1.43
CA VAL A 60 3.27 -6.10 2.67
C VAL A 60 3.78 -4.67 2.45
N SER A 61 4.81 -4.48 1.61
CA SER A 61 5.27 -3.15 1.20
C SER A 61 4.16 -2.36 0.50
N SER A 62 3.41 -2.99 -0.43
CA SER A 62 2.26 -2.36 -1.07
C SER A 62 1.10 -2.07 -0.10
N PHE A 63 0.86 -2.91 0.91
CA PHE A 63 -0.14 -2.63 1.94
C PHE A 63 0.29 -1.50 2.90
N VAL A 64 1.56 -1.49 3.31
CA VAL A 64 2.13 -0.44 4.18
C VAL A 64 2.11 0.91 3.46
N PHE A 65 2.49 0.96 2.19
CA PHE A 65 2.41 2.16 1.37
C PHE A 65 0.97 2.53 0.98
N GLY A 66 0.10 1.52 0.78
CA GLY A 66 -1.32 1.70 0.48
C GLY A 66 -2.12 2.34 1.62
N ILE A 67 -1.70 2.17 2.88
CA ILE A 67 -2.25 2.89 4.04
C ILE A 67 -1.65 4.31 4.14
N GLY A 68 -0.44 4.53 3.60
CA GLY A 68 0.18 5.86 3.49
C GLY A 68 -0.46 6.78 2.45
N GLY A 69 -1.30 6.24 1.54
CA GLY A 69 -1.99 7.02 0.52
C GLY A 69 -3.18 7.86 1.02
N GLN A 70 -3.50 7.79 2.31
CA GLN A 70 -4.54 8.60 2.96
C GLN A 70 -4.04 9.37 4.17
N VAL A 71 -2.76 9.76 4.19
CA VAL A 71 -2.35 10.91 5.01
C VAL A 71 -2.58 12.21 4.24
N GLN A 72 -3.69 12.30 3.51
CA GLN A 72 -4.26 13.63 3.27
C GLN A 72 -4.48 14.22 4.66
N PRO A 73 -3.96 15.41 4.98
CA PRO A 73 -4.36 16.09 6.21
C PRO A 73 -5.88 16.07 6.23
N SER A 74 -6.44 15.36 7.22
CA SER A 74 -7.88 15.21 7.33
C SER A 74 -8.43 16.61 7.47
N SER A 75 -9.09 17.11 6.42
CA SER A 75 -9.63 18.46 6.40
C SER A 75 -10.44 18.68 7.68
N PRO A 76 -10.26 19.83 8.35
CA PRO A 76 -10.92 20.09 9.63
C PRO A 76 -12.44 19.94 9.48
N ASN A 77 -13.08 19.29 10.46
CA ASN A 77 -14.54 19.14 10.47
C ASN A 77 -15.15 20.41 11.08
N ALA A 78 -15.17 21.49 10.30
CA ALA A 78 -15.78 22.77 10.66
C ALA A 78 -17.14 22.96 9.98
N ASN A 79 -18.13 23.43 10.74
CA ASN A 79 -19.48 23.65 10.23
C ASN A 79 -19.70 25.13 9.92
N PHE A 80 -20.02 25.42 8.66
CA PHE A 80 -20.30 26.79 8.20
C PHE A 80 -21.77 26.96 7.84
N GLN A 81 -22.32 28.09 8.26
CA GLN A 81 -23.65 28.54 7.87
C GLN A 81 -23.51 29.72 6.92
N PHE A 82 -24.32 29.72 5.85
CA PHE A 82 -24.42 30.83 4.92
C PHE A 82 -25.63 31.69 5.27
N ASP A 83 -25.41 32.99 5.38
CA ASP A 83 -26.45 34.00 5.45
C ASP A 83 -26.48 34.78 4.12
N TYR A 84 -27.68 34.92 3.57
CA TYR A 84 -27.93 35.58 2.30
C TYR A 84 -28.77 36.83 2.54
N SER A 85 -28.15 37.99 2.41
CA SER A 85 -28.83 39.28 2.53
C SER A 85 -29.06 39.87 1.15
N ASP A 86 -30.31 40.18 0.79
CA ASP A 86 -30.65 40.82 -0.49
C ASP A 86 -29.99 42.19 -0.60
N ALA A 87 -29.23 42.41 -1.67
CA ALA A 87 -28.57 43.68 -1.98
C ALA A 87 -29.31 44.51 -3.04
N GLY A 88 -30.46 44.00 -3.51
CA GLY A 88 -31.23 44.54 -4.64
C GLY A 88 -30.67 44.12 -6.00
N GLY A 89 -31.51 44.24 -7.04
CA GLY A 89 -31.09 44.02 -8.42
C GLY A 89 -30.84 42.56 -8.83
N GLY A 90 -31.30 41.58 -8.03
CA GLY A 90 -31.04 40.16 -8.27
C GLY A 90 -29.69 39.69 -7.72
N THR A 91 -29.14 40.44 -6.76
CA THR A 91 -27.82 40.24 -6.19
C THR A 91 -27.90 40.12 -4.67
N TYR A 92 -27.05 39.28 -4.09
CA TYR A 92 -27.01 38.98 -2.66
C TYR A 92 -25.62 39.24 -2.06
N ASN A 93 -25.63 39.67 -0.81
CA ASN A 93 -24.45 39.65 0.07
C ASN A 93 -24.43 38.30 0.78
N VAL A 94 -23.34 37.56 0.60
CA VAL A 94 -23.16 36.22 1.12
C VAL A 94 -22.18 36.29 2.28
N THR A 95 -22.66 35.97 3.48
CA THR A 95 -21.82 35.87 4.68
C THR A 95 -21.69 34.41 5.07
N ALA A 96 -20.46 33.89 5.10
CA ALA A 96 -20.18 32.57 5.66
C ALA A 96 -19.74 32.72 7.10
N ARG A 97 -20.40 32.02 8.02
CA ARG A 97 -20.12 32.04 9.45
C ARG A 97 -19.72 30.66 9.94
N HIS A 98 -18.61 30.56 10.66
CA HIS A 98 -18.26 29.35 11.39
C HIS A 98 -19.16 29.21 12.62
N THR A 99 -19.90 28.11 12.70
CA THR A 99 -20.91 27.88 13.75
C THR A 99 -20.48 26.83 14.79
N GLY A 100 -19.43 26.05 14.49
CA GLY A 100 -18.92 25.02 15.39
C GLY A 100 -18.04 24.00 14.67
N GLY A 101 -17.60 22.98 15.41
CA GLY A 101 -16.63 22.00 14.93
C GLY A 101 -15.19 22.40 15.23
N ASP A 102 -14.26 21.94 14.40
CA ASP A 102 -12.83 22.19 14.59
C ASP A 102 -12.47 23.66 14.35
N THR A 103 -11.54 24.16 15.18
CA THR A 103 -10.89 25.46 14.96
C THR A 103 -9.74 25.28 13.99
N ILE A 104 -9.62 26.18 13.02
CA ILE A 104 -8.60 26.15 11.97
C ILE A 104 -7.52 27.18 12.33
N PRO A 105 -6.35 26.76 12.83
CA PRO A 105 -5.30 27.68 13.26
C PRO A 105 -4.50 28.22 12.07
N GLN A 106 -3.78 29.31 12.27
CA GLN A 106 -2.74 29.71 11.33
C GLN A 106 -1.57 28.71 11.34
N PRO A 107 -0.90 28.48 10.20
CA PRO A 107 -1.01 29.23 8.93
C PRO A 107 -1.94 28.59 7.89
N GLU A 108 -2.94 27.80 8.31
CA GLU A 108 -3.96 27.30 7.39
C GLU A 108 -4.92 28.42 6.99
N THR A 109 -5.45 28.35 5.78
CA THR A 109 -6.29 29.40 5.20
C THR A 109 -7.68 28.87 4.88
N VAL A 110 -8.71 29.67 5.14
CA VAL A 110 -10.08 29.38 4.74
C VAL A 110 -10.61 30.51 3.87
N LYS A 111 -11.16 30.15 2.71
CA LYS A 111 -11.66 31.10 1.71
C LYS A 111 -13.13 30.88 1.44
N LEU A 112 -13.87 31.97 1.32
CA LEU A 112 -15.23 32.00 0.77
C LEU A 112 -15.14 32.29 -0.73
N LEU A 113 -15.46 31.30 -1.56
CA LEU A 113 -15.47 31.42 -3.01
C LEU A 113 -16.89 31.53 -3.53
N THR A 114 -17.13 32.53 -4.36
CA THR A 114 -18.38 32.72 -5.13
C THR A 114 -18.04 33.05 -6.58
N PRO A 115 -18.98 32.95 -7.53
CA PRO A 115 -18.72 33.31 -8.92
C PRO A 115 -18.41 34.80 -9.12
N GLY A 116 -18.91 35.67 -8.21
CA GLY A 116 -18.72 37.12 -8.27
C GLY A 116 -17.55 37.65 -7.46
N GLY A 117 -16.90 36.82 -6.63
CA GLY A 117 -15.81 37.26 -5.76
C GLY A 117 -15.31 36.20 -4.79
N THR A 118 -14.13 36.46 -4.23
CA THR A 118 -13.52 35.63 -3.17
C THR A 118 -13.23 36.51 -1.97
N ASP A 119 -13.48 36.00 -0.78
CA ASP A 119 -13.04 36.59 0.49
C ASP A 119 -12.29 35.53 1.32
N GLU A 120 -11.47 35.97 2.26
CA GLU A 120 -10.66 35.10 3.12
C GLU A 120 -11.00 35.37 4.59
N PHE A 121 -11.11 34.30 5.40
CA PHE A 121 -11.29 34.48 6.83
C PHE A 121 -9.98 34.98 7.45
N ASP A 122 -10.07 36.05 8.23
CA ASP A 122 -8.90 36.63 8.90
C ASP A 122 -8.49 35.81 10.14
N GLY A 123 -7.18 35.59 10.29
CA GLY A 123 -6.61 34.89 11.44
C GLY A 123 -7.02 33.41 11.57
N ALA A 124 -7.07 32.93 12.81
CA ALA A 124 -7.54 31.59 13.12
C ALA A 124 -9.08 31.53 13.03
N VAL A 125 -9.62 30.58 12.28
CA VAL A 125 -11.06 30.43 12.07
C VAL A 125 -11.66 29.58 13.16
N SER A 126 -12.51 30.18 13.99
CA SER A 126 -13.20 29.52 15.09
C SER A 126 -14.68 29.91 15.12
N ALA A 127 -15.45 29.33 16.05
CA ALA A 127 -16.88 29.63 16.16
C ALA A 127 -17.12 31.14 16.32
N GLY A 128 -17.88 31.71 15.37
CA GLY A 128 -18.16 33.14 15.30
C GLY A 128 -17.35 33.90 14.25
N SER A 129 -16.27 33.34 13.70
CA SER A 129 -15.53 33.94 12.58
C SER A 129 -16.44 34.03 11.34
N ILE A 130 -16.30 35.14 10.60
CA ILE A 130 -17.10 35.42 9.40
C ILE A 130 -16.22 35.89 8.24
N ALA A 131 -16.67 35.62 7.02
CA ALA A 131 -16.18 36.22 5.78
C ALA A 131 -17.39 36.59 4.92
N THR A 132 -17.32 37.69 4.16
CA THR A 132 -18.45 38.23 3.42
C THR A 132 -18.04 38.61 2.01
N VAL A 133 -18.74 38.06 1.02
CA VAL A 133 -18.65 38.49 -0.38
C VAL A 133 -19.93 39.21 -0.76
N THR A 134 -19.81 40.41 -1.31
CA THR A 134 -20.93 41.19 -1.82
C THR A 134 -21.05 41.04 -3.32
N GLY A 135 -22.22 41.36 -3.87
CA GLY A 135 -22.37 41.40 -5.32
C GLY A 135 -22.56 40.03 -5.99
N VAL A 136 -23.06 39.02 -5.28
CA VAL A 136 -23.21 37.66 -5.80
C VAL A 136 -24.58 37.47 -6.47
N ASP A 137 -24.61 37.02 -7.72
CA ASP A 137 -25.86 36.80 -8.45
C ASP A 137 -26.80 35.78 -7.77
N ALA A 138 -28.10 35.92 -8.03
CA ALA A 138 -29.11 34.94 -7.66
C ALA A 138 -28.83 33.56 -8.29
N GLY A 139 -29.07 32.48 -7.53
CA GLY A 139 -28.81 31.10 -7.97
C GLY A 139 -27.32 30.71 -8.12
N ALA A 140 -26.39 31.55 -7.67
CA ALA A 140 -24.96 31.30 -7.70
C ALA A 140 -24.52 30.28 -6.64
N THR A 141 -23.52 29.45 -6.98
CA THR A 141 -22.95 28.49 -6.03
C THR A 141 -21.87 29.12 -5.16
N VAL A 142 -22.03 29.02 -3.85
CA VAL A 142 -21.09 29.52 -2.84
C VAL A 142 -20.36 28.34 -2.21
N ARG A 143 -19.05 28.48 -1.95
CA ARG A 143 -18.24 27.43 -1.34
C ARG A 143 -17.29 28.00 -0.30
N VAL A 144 -17.12 27.29 0.81
CA VAL A 144 -16.03 27.53 1.75
C VAL A 144 -14.96 26.49 1.47
N ILE A 145 -13.74 26.95 1.18
CA ILE A 145 -12.59 26.12 0.82
C ILE A 145 -11.53 26.30 1.89
N TRP A 146 -11.06 25.19 2.44
CA TRP A 146 -9.88 25.16 3.28
C TRP A 146 -8.65 24.80 2.44
N VAL A 147 -7.53 25.41 2.79
CA VAL A 147 -6.22 25.19 2.20
C VAL A 147 -5.24 24.95 3.35
N SER A 148 -4.49 23.85 3.25
CA SER A 148 -3.49 23.49 4.25
C SER A 148 -2.37 24.53 4.35
N ALA A 149 -1.63 24.51 5.46
CA ALA A 149 -0.52 25.41 5.75
C ALA A 149 0.56 25.50 4.65
N ASN A 150 0.80 24.39 3.94
CA ASN A 150 1.75 24.27 2.83
C ASN A 150 1.11 24.56 1.46
N GLY A 151 -0.21 24.72 1.38
CA GLY A 151 -0.95 24.91 0.13
C GLY A 151 -1.03 23.68 -0.77
N GLU A 152 -0.56 22.52 -0.31
CA GLU A 152 -0.50 21.28 -1.09
C GLU A 152 -1.83 20.54 -1.08
N ASP A 153 -2.65 20.75 -0.03
CA ASP A 153 -3.95 20.12 0.14
C ASP A 153 -5.04 21.17 0.25
N SER A 154 -6.22 20.85 -0.30
CA SER A 154 -7.40 21.68 -0.17
C SER A 154 -8.67 20.84 -0.15
N ALA A 155 -9.70 21.34 0.54
CA ALA A 155 -10.98 20.68 0.67
C ALA A 155 -12.12 21.70 0.71
N VAL A 156 -13.28 21.31 0.16
CA VAL A 156 -14.51 22.10 0.30
C VAL A 156 -15.17 21.72 1.62
N LEU A 157 -15.23 22.66 2.57
CA LEU A 157 -15.81 22.42 3.89
C LEU A 157 -17.33 22.61 3.92
N ALA A 158 -17.83 23.56 3.12
CA ALA A 158 -19.25 23.82 2.99
C ALA A 158 -19.57 24.33 1.59
N SER A 159 -20.79 24.07 1.14
CA SER A 159 -21.32 24.61 -0.10
C SER A 159 -22.78 25.00 0.06
N GLY A 160 -23.20 26.04 -0.65
CA GLY A 160 -24.56 26.53 -0.67
C GLY A 160 -24.89 27.19 -2.00
N THR A 161 -26.13 27.64 -2.15
CA THR A 161 -26.60 28.35 -3.34
C THR A 161 -27.37 29.58 -2.90
N THR A 162 -27.07 30.73 -3.50
CA THR A 162 -27.84 31.94 -3.25
C THR A 162 -29.30 31.76 -3.69
N PRO A 163 -30.26 32.39 -3.02
CA PRO A 163 -31.66 32.35 -3.44
C PRO A 163 -31.83 32.84 -4.89
N SER A 164 -32.86 32.35 -5.57
CA SER A 164 -33.23 32.74 -6.95
C SER A 164 -34.09 34.00 -6.99
#